data_AF-A0A5J5LDL9-F1
#
_entry.id   AF-A0A5J5LDL9-F1
#
_cell.length_a   1.000
_cell.length_b   1.000
_cell.length_c   1.000
_cell.angle_alpha   90.00
_cell.angle_beta   90.00
_cell.angle_gamma   90.00
#
_symmetry.space_group_name_H-M   'P 1'
#
loop_
_entity.id
_entity.type
_entity.pdbx_description
1 polymer ?
#
loop_
_entity_poly.entity_id
_entity_poly.type
_entity_poly.pdbx_seq_one_letter_code
_entity_poly.pdbx_strand_id
1 'polypeptide(L)'
;MQDTAEILAARWEIMAELERQGELQPISVRTTDATIAEYAEILITSIKIFQTARQAIFAAEEQYNRDIERRIETDGRVIDPSMPVRFSGAITDIAAIIERAGCELNELNQRMEQLSDSATFGQSSYYEEQARSALTNARKIIEIAELHPQTHLWLVWINESLSQASQIHYKTMEQNRFENHNDGVFTYVAHPPLVVATVGCTATIEEVGAFYLNKFTDRSHEPDNTSSKEVLRDLKATYERAEPELVDEIIETVVNARNDLSHYVTRREGAVPIDDMGRYIEICQACVKMTGILVREMADLRLEQFHQQVISSQ
;
A
#
# COMPACT_ATOMS: atom_id res chain seq x y z
N MET A 1 39.32 -8.96 -20.44
CA MET A 1 39.82 -9.06 -19.04
C MET A 1 40.02 -7.69 -18.40
N GLN A 2 40.44 -6.67 -19.16
CA GLN A 2 40.55 -5.28 -18.68
C GLN A 2 39.18 -4.59 -18.56
N ASP A 3 38.26 -4.84 -19.50
CA ASP A 3 36.87 -4.31 -19.45
C ASP A 3 36.08 -4.80 -18.23
N THR A 4 36.35 -6.03 -17.76
CA THR A 4 35.66 -6.65 -16.62
C THR A 4 36.01 -5.96 -15.29
N ALA A 5 37.24 -5.45 -15.17
CA ALA A 5 37.71 -4.75 -13.97
C ALA A 5 37.16 -3.32 -13.90
N GLU A 6 37.02 -2.63 -15.03
CA GLU A 6 36.48 -1.26 -15.10
C GLU A 6 34.97 -1.23 -14.79
N ILE A 7 34.22 -2.25 -15.20
CA ILE A 7 32.79 -2.35 -14.90
C ILE A 7 32.54 -2.82 -13.46
N LEU A 8 33.36 -3.73 -12.92
CA LEU A 8 33.32 -4.07 -11.49
C LEU A 8 33.70 -2.87 -10.63
N ALA A 9 34.66 -2.05 -11.06
CA ALA A 9 35.00 -0.78 -10.42
C ALA A 9 33.85 0.21 -10.52
N ALA A 10 33.18 0.35 -11.67
CA ALA A 10 31.99 1.19 -11.81
C ALA A 10 30.83 0.70 -10.93
N ARG A 11 30.54 -0.61 -10.89
CA ARG A 11 29.56 -1.22 -9.99
C ARG A 11 29.93 -0.97 -8.52
N TRP A 12 31.20 -1.13 -8.15
CA TRP A 12 31.70 -0.88 -6.80
C TRP A 12 31.69 0.61 -6.42
N GLU A 13 31.99 1.52 -7.34
CA GLU A 13 31.91 2.97 -7.11
C GLU A 13 30.45 3.41 -7.00
N ILE A 14 29.57 2.87 -7.84
CA ILE A 14 28.12 3.06 -7.75
C ILE A 14 27.63 2.55 -6.38
N MET A 15 27.98 1.31 -5.99
CA MET A 15 27.62 0.70 -4.70
C MET A 15 28.19 1.45 -3.49
N ALA A 16 29.46 1.87 -3.56
CA ALA A 16 30.13 2.58 -2.47
C ALA A 16 29.60 4.01 -2.31
N GLU A 17 29.22 4.69 -3.38
CA GLU A 17 28.59 6.01 -3.30
C GLU A 17 27.13 5.91 -2.83
N LEU A 18 26.42 4.85 -3.25
CA LEU A 18 25.07 4.48 -2.78
C LEU A 18 25.01 4.24 -1.27
N GLU A 19 25.98 3.53 -0.69
CA GLU A 19 26.06 3.26 0.75
C GLU A 19 26.48 4.50 1.56
N ARG A 20 27.20 5.45 0.96
CA ARG A 20 27.83 6.57 1.67
C ARG A 20 27.01 7.85 1.70
N GLN A 21 26.18 8.13 0.68
CA GLN A 21 25.54 9.45 0.53
C GLN A 21 24.01 9.44 0.37
N GLY A 22 23.37 8.31 0.10
CA GLY A 22 21.91 8.25 -0.06
C GLY A 22 21.35 8.88 -1.35
N GLU A 23 22.17 9.58 -2.15
CA GLU A 23 21.85 10.12 -3.48
C GLU A 23 22.96 9.78 -4.49
N LEU A 24 22.57 9.36 -5.71
CA LEU A 24 23.51 9.05 -6.79
C LEU A 24 23.90 10.34 -7.54
N GLN A 25 25.15 10.79 -7.39
CA GLN A 25 25.78 11.69 -8.37
C GLN A 25 25.82 11.00 -9.76
N PRO A 26 25.70 11.74 -10.87
CA PRO A 26 25.80 11.15 -12.20
C PRO A 26 27.20 10.58 -12.45
N ILE A 27 27.31 9.25 -12.41
CA ILE A 27 28.54 8.52 -12.74
C ILE A 27 28.57 8.28 -14.25
N SER A 28 29.55 8.88 -14.94
CA SER A 28 29.82 8.59 -16.35
C SER A 28 30.68 7.34 -16.44
N VAL A 29 30.05 6.20 -16.77
CA VAL A 29 30.79 4.98 -17.11
C VAL A 29 31.38 5.15 -18.50
N ARG A 30 32.72 5.28 -18.60
CA ARG A 30 33.44 5.32 -19.87
C ARG A 30 33.84 3.90 -20.26
N THR A 31 33.01 3.22 -21.04
CA THR A 31 33.37 1.94 -21.68
C THR A 31 33.74 2.19 -23.15
N THR A 32 34.53 1.29 -23.74
CA THR A 32 34.82 1.30 -25.18
C THR A 32 33.78 0.50 -26.00
N ASP A 33 32.94 -0.30 -25.33
CA ASP A 33 31.87 -1.10 -25.93
C ASP A 33 30.50 -0.47 -25.62
N ALA A 34 29.84 0.03 -26.66
CA ALA A 34 28.53 0.67 -26.58
C ALA A 34 27.45 -0.25 -25.97
N THR A 35 27.51 -1.56 -26.25
CA THR A 35 26.55 -2.55 -25.73
C THR A 35 26.67 -2.69 -24.21
N ILE A 36 27.89 -2.64 -23.69
CA ILE A 36 28.16 -2.71 -22.25
C ILE A 36 27.71 -1.43 -21.55
N ALA A 37 27.86 -0.27 -22.21
CA ALA A 37 27.36 1.00 -21.67
C ALA A 37 25.83 0.98 -21.51
N GLU A 38 25.09 0.39 -22.46
CA GLU A 38 23.63 0.23 -22.37
C GLU A 38 23.21 -0.63 -21.17
N TYR A 39 23.88 -1.76 -20.94
CA TYR A 39 23.60 -2.61 -19.77
C TYR A 39 23.92 -1.90 -18.45
N ALA A 40 25.00 -1.12 -18.39
CA ALA A 40 25.34 -0.33 -17.20
C ALA A 40 24.28 0.73 -16.90
N GLU A 41 23.75 1.42 -17.92
CA GLU A 41 22.68 2.41 -17.76
C GLU A 41 21.36 1.79 -17.28
N ILE A 42 21.02 0.59 -17.76
CA ILE A 42 19.86 -0.19 -17.26
C ILE A 42 20.04 -0.48 -15.76
N LEU A 43 21.22 -0.96 -15.36
CA LEU A 43 21.50 -1.27 -13.96
C LEU A 43 21.43 -0.01 -13.08
N ILE A 44 22.04 1.10 -13.49
CA ILE A 44 21.97 2.38 -12.78
C ILE A 44 20.52 2.84 -12.61
N THR A 45 19.75 2.82 -13.69
CA THR A 45 18.34 3.25 -13.66
C THR A 45 17.52 2.35 -12.74
N SER A 46 17.80 1.04 -12.73
CA SER A 46 17.07 0.07 -11.89
C SER A 46 17.34 0.28 -10.40
N ILE A 47 18.57 0.65 -10.06
CA ILE A 47 18.94 0.95 -8.68
C ILE A 47 18.27 2.26 -8.22
N LYS A 48 18.19 3.28 -9.08
CA LYS A 48 17.42 4.50 -8.76
C LYS A 48 15.96 4.19 -8.48
N ILE A 49 15.32 3.35 -9.31
CA ILE A 49 13.95 2.87 -9.08
C ILE A 49 13.85 2.19 -7.72
N PHE A 50 14.76 1.27 -7.40
CA PHE A 50 14.80 0.60 -6.10
C PHE A 50 14.89 1.59 -4.94
N GLN A 51 15.74 2.60 -5.02
CA GLN A 51 15.89 3.60 -3.97
C GLN A 51 14.65 4.47 -3.78
N THR A 52 14.11 5.02 -4.86
CA THR A 52 12.90 5.84 -4.84
C THR A 52 11.73 5.03 -4.28
N ALA A 53 11.55 3.80 -4.75
CA ALA A 53 10.52 2.89 -4.24
C ALA A 53 10.68 2.61 -2.74
N ARG A 54 11.89 2.26 -2.32
CA ARG A 54 12.19 1.97 -0.91
C ARG A 54 11.94 3.19 -0.01
N GLN A 55 12.34 4.38 -0.45
CA GLN A 55 12.08 5.62 0.29
C GLN A 55 10.59 5.91 0.41
N ALA A 56 9.82 5.74 -0.68
CA ALA A 56 8.37 5.94 -0.66
C ALA A 56 7.65 4.96 0.27
N ILE A 57 8.02 3.68 0.21
CA ILE A 57 7.49 2.61 1.08
C ILE A 57 7.73 2.97 2.55
N PHE A 58 8.98 3.23 2.94
CA PHE A 58 9.31 3.53 4.34
C PHE A 58 8.71 4.84 4.83
N ALA A 59 8.66 5.90 4.00
CA ALA A 59 8.08 7.16 4.39
C ALA A 59 6.57 7.04 4.64
N ALA A 60 5.86 6.26 3.81
CA ALA A 60 4.43 6.00 3.99
C ALA A 60 4.15 5.17 5.24
N GLU A 61 4.97 4.14 5.49
CA GLU A 61 4.87 3.32 6.70
C GLU A 61 5.14 4.14 7.97
N GLU A 62 6.19 4.96 7.98
CA GLU A 62 6.51 5.85 9.10
C GLU A 62 5.32 6.78 9.39
N GLN A 63 4.73 7.38 8.35
CA GLN A 63 3.61 8.28 8.53
C GLN A 63 2.36 7.58 9.07
N TYR A 64 2.07 6.38 8.59
CA TYR A 64 0.98 5.57 9.11
C TYR A 64 1.21 5.20 10.59
N ASN A 65 2.40 4.72 10.95
CA ASN A 65 2.71 4.33 12.33
C ASN A 65 2.61 5.54 13.27
N ARG A 66 3.11 6.71 12.86
CA ARG A 66 2.94 7.97 13.62
C ARG A 66 1.48 8.35 13.83
N ASP A 67 0.63 8.16 12.82
CA ASP A 67 -0.81 8.43 12.94
C ASP A 67 -1.48 7.48 13.95
N ILE A 68 -1.13 6.20 13.92
CA ILE A 68 -1.62 5.19 14.89
C ILE A 68 -1.18 5.55 16.32
N GLU A 69 0.11 5.82 16.53
CA GLU A 69 0.65 6.21 17.84
C GLU A 69 -0.07 7.44 18.38
N ARG A 70 -0.23 8.47 17.54
CA ARG A 70 -0.97 9.68 17.91
C ARG A 70 -2.41 9.39 18.31
N ARG A 71 -3.10 8.47 17.63
CA ARG A 71 -4.49 8.09 17.98
C ARG A 71 -4.56 7.40 19.34
N ILE A 72 -3.59 6.53 19.64
CA ILE A 72 -3.48 5.86 20.95
C ILE A 72 -3.25 6.90 22.06
N GLU A 73 -2.35 7.86 21.83
CA GLU A 73 -2.01 8.89 22.82
C GLU A 73 -3.12 9.92 23.07
N THR A 74 -3.97 10.19 22.08
CA THR A 74 -4.95 11.29 22.14
C THR A 74 -6.36 10.88 22.57
N ASP A 75 -6.56 9.61 22.95
CA ASP A 75 -7.86 9.04 23.37
C ASP A 75 -9.03 9.44 22.44
N GLY A 76 -8.73 9.59 21.15
CA GLY A 76 -9.65 10.16 20.16
C GLY A 76 -9.92 11.65 20.37
N ARG A 77 -9.26 12.52 19.57
CA ARG A 77 -9.58 13.95 19.47
C ARG A 77 -11.09 14.21 19.48
N VAL A 78 -11.64 14.85 20.51
CA VAL A 78 -13.06 15.25 20.57
C VAL A 78 -13.44 16.10 19.33
N ILE A 79 -14.16 15.50 18.38
CA ILE A 79 -14.69 16.21 17.21
C ILE A 79 -15.92 16.97 17.64
N ASP A 80 -15.86 18.29 17.55
CA ASP A 80 -17.06 19.12 17.59
C ASP A 80 -17.94 18.79 16.37
N PRO A 81 -19.14 18.22 16.56
CA PRO A 81 -20.03 17.83 15.46
C PRO A 81 -20.56 19.04 14.67
N SER A 82 -20.34 20.28 15.14
CA SER A 82 -20.65 21.50 14.40
C SER A 82 -19.53 21.98 13.47
N MET A 83 -18.33 21.39 13.58
CA MET A 83 -17.19 21.70 12.72
C MET A 83 -17.14 20.74 11.52
N PRO A 84 -16.74 21.23 10.32
CA PRO A 84 -16.52 20.35 9.17
C PRO A 84 -15.44 19.31 9.50
N VAL A 85 -15.64 18.09 8.99
CA VAL A 85 -14.69 16.97 9.10
C VAL A 85 -13.28 17.46 8.72
N ARG A 86 -12.34 17.41 9.67
CA ARG A 86 -10.95 17.79 9.43
C ARG A 86 -10.13 16.53 9.18
N PHE A 87 -9.65 16.36 7.95
CA PHE A 87 -8.73 15.27 7.62
C PHE A 87 -7.47 15.34 8.49
N SER A 88 -6.93 14.18 8.87
CA SER A 88 -5.64 14.13 9.56
C SER A 88 -4.55 14.65 8.61
N GLY A 89 -3.51 15.29 9.18
CA GLY A 89 -2.32 15.66 8.40
C GLY A 89 -1.65 14.44 7.76
N ALA A 90 -1.87 13.23 8.29
CA ALA A 90 -1.34 12.02 7.69
C ALA A 90 -1.91 11.70 6.31
N ILE A 91 -3.17 12.05 6.03
CA ILE A 91 -3.74 11.91 4.69
C ILE A 91 -2.98 12.81 3.71
N THR A 92 -2.72 14.06 4.08
CA THR A 92 -1.99 15.00 3.21
C THR A 92 -0.53 14.61 3.04
N ASP A 93 0.11 14.13 4.11
CA ASP A 93 1.52 13.73 4.08
C ASP A 93 1.74 12.48 3.20
N ILE A 94 0.88 11.45 3.33
CA ILE A 94 0.95 10.25 2.48
C ILE A 94 0.59 10.59 1.02
N ALA A 95 -0.40 11.45 0.78
CA ALA A 95 -0.72 11.89 -0.57
C ALA A 95 0.46 12.60 -1.25
N ALA A 96 1.20 13.43 -0.52
CA ALA A 96 2.40 14.08 -1.04
C ALA A 96 3.55 13.09 -1.33
N ILE A 97 3.65 12.00 -0.57
CA ILE A 97 4.58 10.90 -0.86
C ILE A 97 4.18 10.20 -2.15
N ILE A 98 2.89 9.87 -2.32
CA ILE A 98 2.36 9.23 -3.53
C ILE A 98 2.62 10.09 -4.77
N GLU A 99 2.32 11.38 -4.71
CA GLU A 99 2.50 12.29 -5.85
C GLU A 99 3.98 12.39 -6.27
N ARG A 100 4.87 12.58 -5.30
CA ARG A 100 6.31 12.69 -5.56
C ARG A 100 6.89 11.39 -6.11
N ALA A 101 6.64 10.28 -5.42
CA ALA A 101 7.14 8.97 -5.82
C ALA A 101 6.58 8.57 -7.19
N GLY A 102 5.29 8.81 -7.45
CA GLY A 102 4.67 8.52 -8.74
C GLY A 102 5.30 9.30 -9.89
N CYS A 103 5.63 10.58 -9.68
CA CYS A 103 6.33 11.38 -10.68
C CYS A 103 7.72 10.80 -10.99
N GLU A 104 8.55 10.60 -9.95
CA GLU A 104 9.93 10.11 -10.10
C GLU A 104 10.00 8.69 -10.67
N LEU A 105 9.13 7.78 -10.19
CA LEU A 105 9.09 6.40 -10.69
C LEU A 105 8.62 6.33 -12.14
N ASN A 106 7.67 7.18 -12.55
CA ASN A 106 7.22 7.24 -13.93
C ASN A 106 8.33 7.75 -14.87
N GLU A 107 9.06 8.80 -14.49
CA GLU A 107 10.21 9.28 -15.26
C GLU A 107 11.29 8.21 -15.42
N LEU A 108 11.62 7.51 -14.31
CA LEU A 108 12.60 6.42 -14.32
C LEU A 108 12.10 5.21 -15.13
N ASN A 109 10.81 4.88 -15.06
CA ASN A 109 10.24 3.78 -15.84
C ASN A 109 10.28 4.08 -17.35
N GLN A 110 9.92 5.30 -17.76
CA GLN A 110 10.04 5.73 -19.16
C GLN A 110 11.49 5.67 -19.65
N ARG A 111 12.44 6.11 -18.82
CA ARG A 111 13.87 5.98 -19.11
C ARG A 111 14.27 4.51 -19.27
N MET A 112 13.76 3.64 -18.40
CA MET A 112 14.03 2.20 -18.44
C MET A 112 13.47 1.54 -19.71
N GLU A 113 12.27 1.92 -20.14
CA GLU A 113 11.64 1.44 -21.38
C GLU A 113 12.46 1.87 -22.60
N GLN A 114 12.88 3.13 -22.66
CA GLN A 114 13.76 3.62 -23.74
C GLN A 114 15.08 2.83 -23.81
N LEU A 115 15.70 2.56 -22.67
CA LEU A 115 16.93 1.77 -22.59
C LEU A 115 16.71 0.33 -23.03
N SER A 116 15.58 -0.27 -22.63
CA SER A 116 15.19 -1.62 -23.05
C SER A 116 14.96 -1.72 -24.56
N ASP A 117 14.41 -0.69 -25.18
CA ASP A 117 14.15 -0.65 -26.63
C ASP A 117 15.44 -0.43 -27.44
N SER A 118 16.40 0.31 -26.90
CA SER A 118 17.68 0.56 -27.56
C SER A 118 18.70 -0.56 -27.37
N ALA A 119 18.63 -1.30 -26.26
CA ALA A 119 19.65 -2.27 -25.88
C ALA A 119 19.69 -3.49 -26.80
N THR A 120 20.89 -3.83 -27.29
CA THR A 120 21.07 -4.99 -28.17
C THR A 120 21.35 -6.27 -27.39
N PHE A 121 20.29 -6.99 -27.00
CA PHE A 121 20.40 -8.26 -26.30
C PHE A 121 20.75 -9.44 -27.24
N GLY A 122 21.58 -10.40 -26.79
CA GLY A 122 21.93 -11.61 -27.56
C GLY A 122 23.39 -12.07 -27.45
N GLN A 123 24.20 -11.41 -26.62
CA GLN A 123 25.61 -11.74 -26.41
C GLN A 123 25.82 -12.81 -25.33
N SER A 124 24.77 -13.20 -24.59
CA SER A 124 24.83 -14.20 -23.50
C SER A 124 25.93 -13.88 -22.48
N SER A 125 26.11 -12.59 -22.20
CA SER A 125 27.07 -12.12 -21.22
C SER A 125 26.43 -12.06 -19.83
N TYR A 126 27.24 -12.20 -18.79
CA TYR A 126 26.80 -12.03 -17.40
C TYR A 126 26.06 -10.69 -17.18
N TYR A 127 26.52 -9.61 -17.82
CA TYR A 127 25.90 -8.29 -17.71
C TYR A 127 24.55 -8.21 -18.43
N GLU A 128 24.38 -8.92 -19.54
CA GLU A 128 23.09 -9.04 -20.20
C GLU A 128 22.07 -9.72 -19.28
N GLU A 129 22.46 -10.80 -18.61
CA GLU A 129 21.61 -11.51 -17.65
C GLU A 129 21.21 -10.61 -16.48
N GLN A 130 22.16 -9.85 -15.93
CA GLN A 130 21.86 -8.89 -14.86
C GLN A 130 20.94 -7.75 -15.33
N ALA A 131 21.16 -7.19 -16.52
CA ALA A 131 20.31 -6.14 -17.08
C ALA A 131 18.87 -6.66 -17.33
N ARG A 132 18.70 -7.89 -17.82
CA ARG A 132 17.39 -8.53 -17.99
C ARG A 132 16.69 -8.78 -16.64
N SER A 133 17.44 -9.25 -15.64
CA SER A 133 16.93 -9.41 -14.27
C SER A 133 16.48 -8.07 -13.69
N ALA A 134 17.28 -7.02 -13.86
CA ALA A 134 16.99 -5.66 -13.41
C ALA A 134 15.72 -5.09 -14.07
N LEU A 135 15.57 -5.24 -15.40
CA LEU A 135 14.35 -4.83 -16.12
C LEU A 135 13.09 -5.52 -15.56
N THR A 136 13.18 -6.82 -15.31
CA THR A 136 12.05 -7.61 -14.80
C THR A 136 11.71 -7.22 -13.36
N ASN A 137 12.71 -7.04 -12.52
CA ASN A 137 12.51 -6.76 -11.10
C ASN A 137 12.17 -5.30 -10.81
N ALA A 138 12.63 -4.35 -11.63
CA ALA A 138 12.27 -2.93 -11.51
C ALA A 138 10.76 -2.71 -11.64
N ARG A 139 10.11 -3.37 -12.62
CA ARG A 139 8.65 -3.29 -12.79
C ARG A 139 7.88 -3.78 -11.57
N LYS A 140 8.29 -4.92 -11.01
CA LYS A 140 7.67 -5.49 -9.79
C LYS A 140 7.84 -4.57 -8.59
N ILE A 141 8.96 -3.84 -8.52
CA ILE A 141 9.19 -2.84 -7.47
C ILE A 141 8.30 -1.62 -7.64
N ILE A 142 8.13 -1.13 -8.87
CA ILE A 142 7.22 -0.01 -9.14
C ILE A 142 5.80 -0.37 -8.71
N GLU A 143 5.30 -1.54 -9.13
CA GLU A 143 3.96 -2.02 -8.75
C GLU A 143 3.74 -1.98 -7.22
N ILE A 144 4.71 -2.48 -6.42
CA ILE A 144 4.56 -2.49 -4.97
C ILE A 144 4.78 -1.10 -4.34
N ALA A 145 5.62 -0.25 -4.94
CA ALA A 145 5.84 1.12 -4.50
C ALA A 145 4.63 2.03 -4.76
N GLU A 146 3.78 1.68 -5.71
CA GLU A 146 2.49 2.33 -5.94
C GLU A 146 1.43 1.80 -4.97
N LEU A 147 1.29 0.47 -4.88
CA LEU A 147 0.28 -0.18 -4.04
C LEU A 147 0.48 0.14 -2.54
N HIS A 148 1.72 0.17 -2.06
CA HIS A 148 2.02 0.23 -0.63
C HIS A 148 1.64 1.57 0.03
N PRO A 149 2.06 2.75 -0.49
CA PRO A 149 1.61 4.04 0.03
C PRO A 149 0.11 4.27 -0.14
N GLN A 150 -0.48 3.84 -1.26
CA GLN A 150 -1.93 3.95 -1.48
C GLN A 150 -2.72 3.13 -0.45
N THR A 151 -2.26 1.91 -0.15
CA THR A 151 -2.86 1.07 0.89
C THR A 151 -2.81 1.80 2.23
N HIS A 152 -1.64 2.31 2.64
CA HIS A 152 -1.52 3.03 3.91
C HIS A 152 -2.39 4.31 3.98
N LEU A 153 -2.57 5.02 2.86
CA LEU A 153 -3.52 6.14 2.78
C LEU A 153 -4.95 5.68 3.09
N TRP A 154 -5.40 4.56 2.48
CA TRP A 154 -6.70 3.96 2.78
C TRP A 154 -6.82 3.55 4.25
N LEU A 155 -5.79 2.94 4.82
CA LEU A 155 -5.81 2.53 6.23
C LEU A 155 -5.93 3.74 7.18
N VAL A 156 -5.20 4.83 6.93
CA VAL A 156 -5.34 6.09 7.69
C VAL A 156 -6.77 6.61 7.56
N TRP A 157 -7.34 6.61 6.35
CA TRP A 157 -8.68 7.11 6.12
C TRP A 157 -9.74 6.28 6.85
N ILE A 158 -9.65 4.94 6.78
CA ILE A 158 -10.55 4.04 7.51
C ILE A 158 -10.47 4.32 9.02
N ASN A 159 -9.26 4.38 9.58
CA ASN A 159 -9.07 4.66 11.01
C ASN A 159 -9.58 6.04 11.43
N GLU A 160 -9.40 7.04 10.58
CA GLU A 160 -9.98 8.37 10.78
C GLU A 160 -11.50 8.26 10.85
N SER A 161 -12.13 7.70 9.82
CA SER A 161 -13.58 7.53 9.74
C SER A 161 -14.18 6.76 10.92
N LEU A 162 -13.54 5.67 11.36
CA LEU A 162 -13.96 4.93 12.55
C LEU A 162 -13.86 5.79 13.82
N SER A 163 -12.78 6.56 13.96
CA SER A 163 -12.62 7.47 15.10
C SER A 163 -13.73 8.53 15.14
N GLN A 164 -14.09 9.11 13.99
CA GLN A 164 -15.19 10.09 13.92
C GLN A 164 -16.53 9.46 14.30
N ALA A 165 -16.82 8.29 13.75
CA ALA A 165 -18.05 7.56 14.03
C ALA A 165 -18.16 7.19 15.52
N SER A 166 -17.06 6.72 16.12
CA SER A 166 -16.95 6.37 17.54
C SER A 166 -17.21 7.57 18.46
N GLN A 167 -16.63 8.73 18.14
CA GLN A 167 -16.83 9.93 18.97
C GLN A 167 -18.25 10.48 18.88
N ILE A 168 -18.89 10.40 17.71
CA ILE A 168 -20.32 10.73 17.56
C ILE A 168 -21.15 9.79 18.44
N HIS A 169 -20.82 8.50 18.46
CA HIS A 169 -21.47 7.52 19.31
C HIS A 169 -21.33 7.86 20.81
N TYR A 170 -20.10 8.07 21.30
CA TYR A 170 -19.86 8.42 22.70
C TYR A 170 -20.57 9.71 23.12
N LYS A 171 -20.53 10.76 22.29
CA LYS A 171 -21.27 12.01 22.58
C LYS A 171 -22.78 11.83 22.65
N THR A 172 -23.32 10.90 21.86
CA THR A 172 -24.75 10.60 21.86
C THR A 172 -25.15 9.84 23.13
N MET A 173 -24.31 8.90 23.58
CA MET A 173 -24.52 8.11 24.80
C MET A 173 -24.30 8.91 26.10
N GLU A 174 -23.24 9.71 26.20
CA GLU A 174 -22.89 10.42 27.45
C GLU A 174 -23.85 11.57 27.80
N GLN A 175 -24.50 12.19 26.83
CA GLN A 175 -25.18 13.45 27.11
C GLN A 175 -26.56 13.31 27.75
N ASN A 176 -27.25 12.14 27.73
CA ASN A 176 -28.70 12.02 28.02
C ASN A 176 -29.61 13.09 27.35
N ARG A 177 -29.05 13.99 26.52
CA ARG A 177 -29.72 15.15 25.91
C ARG A 177 -30.61 14.75 24.74
N PHE A 178 -30.51 13.50 24.31
CA PHE A 178 -31.27 12.92 23.22
C PHE A 178 -32.31 11.89 23.69
N GLU A 179 -32.70 11.88 24.97
CA GLU A 179 -33.87 11.11 25.45
C GLU A 179 -35.17 11.42 24.67
N ASN A 180 -35.18 12.50 23.86
CA ASN A 180 -36.29 12.90 22.99
C ASN A 180 -35.97 12.92 21.47
N HIS A 181 -34.83 12.42 21.01
CA HIS A 181 -34.52 12.34 19.56
C HIS A 181 -34.40 10.88 19.12
N ASN A 182 -35.21 10.49 18.12
CA ASN A 182 -35.17 9.18 17.45
C ASN A 182 -33.73 8.78 17.05
N ASP A 183 -33.43 7.48 17.13
CA ASP A 183 -32.21 6.81 16.61
C ASP A 183 -31.79 7.25 15.19
N GLY A 184 -32.72 7.83 14.44
CA GLY A 184 -32.50 8.43 13.12
C GLY A 184 -31.48 9.58 13.10
N VAL A 185 -31.23 10.31 14.20
CA VAL A 185 -30.24 11.41 14.21
C VAL A 185 -28.80 10.88 14.25
N PHE A 186 -28.55 9.86 15.08
CA PHE A 186 -27.25 9.16 15.09
C PHE A 186 -26.99 8.51 13.72
N THR A 187 -27.99 7.80 13.20
CA THR A 187 -27.97 7.19 11.87
C THR A 187 -27.76 8.23 10.76
N TYR A 188 -28.01 9.52 10.99
CA TYR A 188 -27.76 10.55 9.98
C TYR A 188 -26.32 11.09 10.01
N VAL A 189 -25.72 11.23 11.20
CA VAL A 189 -24.42 11.91 11.37
C VAL A 189 -23.23 10.93 11.38
N ALA A 190 -23.40 9.73 11.95
CA ALA A 190 -22.34 8.70 11.99
C ALA A 190 -22.29 7.85 10.70
N HIS A 191 -23.35 7.85 9.91
CA HIS A 191 -23.47 7.00 8.72
C HIS A 191 -22.50 7.35 7.58
N PRO A 192 -22.20 8.63 7.25
CA PRO A 192 -21.21 8.92 6.22
C PRO A 192 -19.80 8.43 6.59
N PRO A 193 -19.25 8.64 7.81
CA PRO A 193 -17.98 8.03 8.20
C PRO A 193 -18.01 6.49 8.20
N LEU A 194 -19.11 5.88 8.66
CA LEU A 194 -19.26 4.42 8.64
C LEU A 194 -19.23 3.85 7.23
N VAL A 195 -19.95 4.45 6.28
CA VAL A 195 -19.92 4.06 4.86
C VAL A 195 -18.49 4.10 4.32
N VAL A 196 -17.75 5.17 4.61
CA VAL A 196 -16.35 5.30 4.15
C VAL A 196 -15.49 4.19 4.74
N ALA A 197 -15.63 3.88 6.04
CA ALA A 197 -14.89 2.79 6.66
C ALA A 197 -15.28 1.41 6.07
N THR A 198 -16.58 1.15 5.86
CA THR A 198 -17.05 -0.12 5.25
C THR A 198 -16.48 -0.29 3.85
N VAL A 199 -16.67 0.72 2.99
CA VAL A 199 -16.24 0.67 1.59
C VAL A 199 -14.72 0.58 1.52
N GLY A 200 -14.01 1.38 2.32
CA GLY A 200 -12.56 1.36 2.41
C GLY A 200 -12.02 -0.03 2.78
N CYS A 201 -12.56 -0.67 3.82
CA CYS A 201 -12.18 -2.03 4.20
C CYS A 201 -12.40 -3.04 3.07
N THR A 202 -13.58 -3.01 2.41
CA THR A 202 -13.86 -3.95 1.33
C THR A 202 -12.98 -3.71 0.10
N ALA A 203 -12.69 -2.44 -0.21
CA ALA A 203 -11.82 -2.07 -1.32
C ALA A 203 -10.36 -2.47 -1.04
N THR A 204 -9.84 -2.26 0.17
CA THR A 204 -8.48 -2.70 0.50
C THR A 204 -8.35 -4.22 0.50
N ILE A 205 -9.38 -4.96 0.91
CA ILE A 205 -9.42 -6.43 0.75
C ILE A 205 -9.38 -6.81 -0.73
N GLU A 206 -10.24 -6.21 -1.55
CA GLU A 206 -10.36 -6.51 -2.98
C GLU A 206 -9.03 -6.22 -3.69
N GLU A 207 -8.44 -5.05 -3.49
CA GLU A 207 -7.18 -4.66 -4.16
C GLU A 207 -5.95 -5.39 -3.60
N VAL A 208 -5.71 -5.30 -2.29
CA VAL A 208 -4.47 -5.84 -1.66
C VAL A 208 -4.54 -7.36 -1.57
N GLY A 209 -5.70 -7.90 -1.22
CA GLY A 209 -5.93 -9.33 -1.09
C GLY A 209 -5.88 -10.04 -2.44
N ALA A 210 -6.55 -9.52 -3.47
CA ALA A 210 -6.47 -10.11 -4.81
C ALA A 210 -5.04 -10.00 -5.37
N PHE A 211 -4.36 -8.86 -5.18
CA PHE A 211 -2.98 -8.71 -5.61
C PHE A 211 -2.07 -9.77 -4.95
N TYR A 212 -2.19 -9.96 -3.64
CA TYR A 212 -1.43 -10.98 -2.91
C TYR A 212 -1.68 -12.38 -3.50
N LEU A 213 -2.95 -12.77 -3.63
CA LEU A 213 -3.31 -14.08 -4.15
C LEU A 213 -2.80 -14.29 -5.58
N ASN A 214 -2.96 -13.31 -6.46
CA ASN A 214 -2.54 -13.39 -7.86
C ASN A 214 -1.02 -13.46 -8.05
N LYS A 215 -0.26 -12.83 -7.16
CA LYS A 215 1.21 -12.68 -7.32
C LYS A 215 2.01 -13.71 -6.54
N PHE A 216 1.43 -14.31 -5.50
CA PHE A 216 2.14 -15.19 -4.56
C PHE A 216 1.49 -16.58 -4.42
N THR A 217 0.41 -16.84 -5.13
CA THR A 217 -0.28 -18.14 -5.14
C THR A 217 -0.72 -18.51 -6.57
N ASP A 218 -1.20 -19.74 -6.78
CA ASP A 218 -1.73 -20.18 -8.08
C ASP A 218 -3.16 -19.67 -8.37
N ARG A 219 -3.72 -18.82 -7.50
CA ARG A 219 -5.06 -18.26 -7.68
C ARG A 219 -5.06 -17.09 -8.65
N SER A 220 -6.22 -16.85 -9.26
CA SER A 220 -6.42 -15.74 -10.19
C SER A 220 -7.76 -15.08 -9.91
N HIS A 221 -7.70 -13.86 -9.40
CA HIS A 221 -8.81 -12.98 -9.10
C HIS A 221 -8.77 -11.78 -10.03
N GLU A 222 -9.89 -11.50 -10.70
CA GLU A 222 -10.09 -10.26 -11.44
C GLU A 222 -10.70 -9.22 -10.48
N PRO A 223 -10.06 -8.07 -10.23
CA PRO A 223 -10.57 -7.07 -9.26
C PRO A 223 -12.01 -6.63 -9.53
N ASP A 224 -12.41 -6.51 -10.80
CA ASP A 224 -13.76 -6.07 -11.20
C ASP A 224 -14.84 -7.15 -11.05
N ASN A 225 -14.47 -8.42 -10.98
CA ASN A 225 -15.40 -9.56 -11.01
C ASN A 225 -15.33 -10.44 -9.76
N THR A 226 -14.36 -10.21 -8.88
CA THR A 226 -14.17 -11.00 -7.67
C THR A 226 -14.76 -10.27 -6.47
N SER A 227 -15.65 -10.94 -5.74
CA SER A 227 -16.20 -10.34 -4.52
C SER A 227 -15.17 -10.35 -3.39
N SER A 228 -15.18 -9.32 -2.52
CA SER A 228 -14.42 -9.31 -1.24
C SER A 228 -14.61 -10.60 -0.42
N LYS A 229 -15.79 -11.22 -0.47
CA LYS A 229 -16.08 -12.51 0.19
C LYS A 229 -15.25 -13.67 -0.37
N GLU A 230 -15.08 -13.74 -1.68
CA GLU A 230 -14.25 -14.75 -2.33
C GLU A 230 -12.77 -14.53 -2.01
N VAL A 231 -12.30 -13.29 -2.11
CA VAL A 231 -10.91 -12.93 -1.74
C VAL A 231 -10.62 -13.33 -0.29
N LEU A 232 -11.52 -13.01 0.66
CA LEU A 232 -11.36 -13.37 2.07
C LEU A 232 -11.32 -14.89 2.30
N ARG A 233 -12.19 -15.66 1.64
CA ARG A 233 -12.17 -17.13 1.73
C ARG A 233 -10.85 -17.71 1.23
N ASP A 234 -10.31 -17.12 0.19
CA ASP A 234 -9.10 -17.59 -0.46
C ASP A 234 -7.85 -17.18 0.33
N LEU A 235 -7.85 -15.99 0.93
CA LEU A 235 -6.88 -15.58 1.93
C LEU A 235 -6.91 -16.53 3.14
N LYS A 236 -8.09 -16.83 3.71
CA LYS A 236 -8.24 -17.76 4.84
C LYS A 236 -7.60 -19.13 4.58
N ALA A 237 -7.70 -19.62 3.35
CA ALA A 237 -7.18 -20.93 2.97
C ALA A 237 -5.66 -20.93 2.67
N THR A 238 -5.06 -19.76 2.43
CA THR A 238 -3.70 -19.66 1.87
C THR A 238 -2.73 -18.84 2.73
N TYR A 239 -3.25 -17.92 3.53
CA TYR A 239 -2.49 -17.04 4.41
C TYR A 239 -2.46 -17.61 5.83
N GLU A 240 -1.33 -18.19 6.25
CA GLU A 240 -1.20 -18.89 7.55
C GLU A 240 -1.46 -18.00 8.77
N ARG A 241 -1.29 -16.68 8.63
CA ARG A 241 -1.56 -15.70 9.68
C ARG A 241 -3.01 -15.17 9.65
N ALA A 242 -3.85 -15.65 8.74
CA ALA A 242 -5.28 -15.42 8.82
C ALA A 242 -5.81 -16.15 10.06
N GLU A 243 -6.32 -15.41 11.04
CA GLU A 243 -7.14 -15.98 12.10
C GLU A 243 -8.48 -16.40 11.46
N PRO A 244 -8.79 -17.71 11.32
CA PRO A 244 -9.93 -18.17 10.53
C PRO A 244 -11.27 -17.61 11.00
N GLU A 245 -11.43 -17.50 12.31
CA GLU A 245 -12.60 -16.93 12.97
C GLU A 245 -12.72 -15.43 12.66
N LEU A 246 -11.60 -14.71 12.65
CA LEU A 246 -11.58 -13.28 12.32
C LEU A 246 -12.04 -13.02 10.88
N VAL A 247 -11.61 -13.85 9.94
CA VAL A 247 -12.02 -13.71 8.52
C VAL A 247 -13.53 -13.91 8.37
N ASP A 248 -14.09 -14.90 9.07
CA ASP A 248 -15.53 -15.15 9.04
C ASP A 248 -16.30 -13.95 9.61
N GLU A 249 -15.82 -13.35 10.70
CA GLU A 249 -16.43 -12.15 11.30
C GLU A 249 -16.37 -10.92 10.39
N ILE A 250 -15.27 -10.72 9.64
CA ILE A 250 -15.16 -9.67 8.63
C ILE A 250 -16.21 -9.86 7.53
N ILE A 251 -16.42 -11.10 7.07
CA ILE A 251 -17.45 -11.42 6.07
C ILE A 251 -18.85 -11.13 6.63
N GLU A 252 -19.14 -11.60 7.84
CA GLU A 252 -20.46 -11.49 8.44
C GLU A 252 -20.83 -10.05 8.80
N THR A 253 -19.84 -9.21 9.10
CA THR A 253 -20.06 -7.84 9.57
C THR A 253 -19.81 -6.82 8.47
N VAL A 254 -18.58 -6.73 7.96
CA VAL A 254 -18.16 -5.64 7.07
C VAL A 254 -18.66 -5.84 5.65
N VAL A 255 -18.55 -7.07 5.11
CA VAL A 255 -18.98 -7.37 3.74
C VAL A 255 -20.51 -7.32 3.64
N ASN A 256 -21.23 -7.86 4.62
CA ASN A 256 -22.69 -7.76 4.65
C ASN A 256 -23.16 -6.31 4.81
N ALA A 257 -22.53 -5.52 5.69
CA ALA A 257 -22.83 -4.09 5.80
C ALA A 257 -22.61 -3.36 4.46
N ARG A 258 -21.56 -3.69 3.68
CA ARG A 258 -21.36 -3.13 2.33
C ARG A 258 -22.50 -3.49 1.39
N ASN A 259 -22.95 -4.74 1.39
CA ASN A 259 -24.05 -5.20 0.54
C ASN A 259 -25.35 -4.48 0.91
N ASP A 260 -25.64 -4.38 2.20
CA ASP A 260 -26.79 -3.62 2.68
C ASP A 260 -26.68 -2.16 2.24
N LEU A 261 -25.51 -1.52 2.43
CA LEU A 261 -25.23 -0.15 1.98
C LEU A 261 -25.39 0.05 0.47
N SER A 262 -25.07 -0.97 -0.33
CA SER A 262 -25.26 -0.94 -1.79
C SER A 262 -26.74 -0.95 -2.20
N HIS A 263 -27.60 -1.53 -1.36
CA HIS A 263 -29.06 -1.55 -1.52
C HIS A 263 -29.75 -0.34 -0.87
N TYR A 264 -29.05 0.39 0.00
CA TYR A 264 -29.55 1.51 0.84
C TYR A 264 -29.82 2.83 0.12
N VAL A 265 -29.65 2.93 -1.20
CA VAL A 265 -29.98 4.13 -2.00
C VAL A 265 -31.50 4.48 -1.91
N THR A 266 -32.34 3.62 -1.32
CA THR A 266 -33.81 3.80 -1.30
C THR A 266 -34.53 3.83 0.06
N ARG A 267 -33.97 3.38 1.19
CA ARG A 267 -34.64 3.42 2.53
C ARG A 267 -33.65 3.60 3.67
N ARG A 268 -33.71 4.68 4.46
CA ARG A 268 -32.72 5.02 5.51
C ARG A 268 -32.89 4.21 6.82
N GLU A 269 -32.75 2.90 6.76
CA GLU A 269 -32.48 2.07 7.95
C GLU A 269 -30.95 2.02 8.20
N GLY A 270 -30.52 1.79 9.44
CA GLY A 270 -29.09 1.78 9.78
C GLY A 270 -28.44 0.46 9.40
N ALA A 271 -27.47 0.46 8.48
CA ALA A 271 -26.69 -0.74 8.13
C ALA A 271 -25.86 -1.28 9.32
N VAL A 272 -25.54 -0.43 10.30
CA VAL A 272 -24.85 -0.79 11.53
C VAL A 272 -25.66 -0.25 12.72
N PRO A 273 -26.24 -1.13 13.57
CA PRO A 273 -26.93 -0.71 14.78
C PRO A 273 -26.00 -0.01 15.79
N ILE A 274 -26.57 0.90 16.59
CA ILE A 274 -25.84 1.65 17.63
C ILE A 274 -25.18 0.69 18.64
N ASP A 275 -25.92 -0.35 19.05
CA ASP A 275 -25.47 -1.32 20.05
C ASP A 275 -24.33 -2.21 19.55
N ASP A 276 -24.19 -2.36 18.23
CA ASP A 276 -23.15 -3.18 17.59
C ASP A 276 -21.92 -2.35 17.17
N MET A 277 -21.95 -1.03 17.39
CA MET A 277 -20.94 -0.08 16.90
C MET A 277 -19.53 -0.39 17.41
N GLY A 278 -19.38 -0.75 18.69
CA GLY A 278 -18.09 -1.12 19.26
C GLY A 278 -17.49 -2.34 18.56
N ARG A 279 -18.30 -3.39 18.36
CA ARG A 279 -17.88 -4.61 17.67
C ARG A 279 -17.56 -4.36 16.20
N TYR A 280 -18.36 -3.54 15.53
CA TYR A 280 -18.13 -3.14 14.15
C TYR A 280 -16.75 -2.45 13.97
N ILE A 281 -16.41 -1.53 14.87
CA ILE A 281 -15.09 -0.86 14.88
C ILE A 281 -13.96 -1.87 15.03
N GLU A 282 -14.04 -2.79 15.99
CA GLU A 282 -13.02 -3.83 16.21
C GLU A 282 -12.78 -4.67 14.96
N ILE A 283 -13.85 -5.09 14.28
CA ILE A 283 -13.75 -5.93 13.07
C ILE A 283 -13.15 -5.13 11.91
N CYS A 284 -13.48 -3.85 11.77
CA CYS A 284 -12.86 -2.98 10.75
C CYS A 284 -11.37 -2.74 11.04
N GLN A 285 -10.99 -2.54 12.31
CA GLN A 285 -9.59 -2.43 12.71
C GLN A 285 -8.81 -3.72 12.44
N ALA A 286 -9.45 -4.88 12.62
CA ALA A 286 -8.86 -6.16 12.30
C ALA A 286 -8.66 -6.34 10.78
N CYS A 287 -9.61 -5.89 9.96
CA CYS A 287 -9.45 -5.79 8.51
C CYS A 287 -8.25 -4.90 8.14
N VAL A 288 -8.18 -3.69 8.70
CA VAL A 288 -7.07 -2.75 8.50
C VAL A 288 -5.72 -3.40 8.85
N LYS A 289 -5.64 -4.05 10.01
CA LYS A 289 -4.44 -4.76 10.47
C LYS A 289 -4.03 -5.86 9.50
N MET A 290 -4.96 -6.71 9.07
CA MET A 290 -4.70 -7.78 8.12
C MET A 290 -4.15 -7.25 6.81
N THR A 291 -4.80 -6.25 6.20
CA THR A 291 -4.34 -5.64 4.95
C THR A 291 -2.99 -4.93 5.10
N GLY A 292 -2.75 -4.29 6.24
CA GLY A 292 -1.47 -3.67 6.57
C GLY A 292 -0.32 -4.67 6.68
N ILE A 293 -0.57 -5.86 7.26
CA ILE A 293 0.44 -6.92 7.31
C ILE A 293 0.74 -7.45 5.91
N LEU A 294 -0.29 -7.77 5.12
CA LEU A 294 -0.12 -8.29 3.76
C LEU A 294 0.74 -7.34 2.90
N VAL A 295 0.43 -6.04 2.90
CA VAL A 295 1.15 -5.09 2.06
C VAL A 295 2.60 -4.87 2.49
N ARG A 296 2.91 -5.03 3.78
CA ARG A 296 4.28 -4.98 4.30
C ARG A 296 5.07 -6.22 3.90
N GLU A 297 4.49 -7.41 4.08
CA GLU A 297 5.13 -8.66 3.66
C GLU A 297 5.45 -8.67 2.16
N MET A 298 4.51 -8.21 1.33
CA MET A 298 4.75 -8.09 -0.10
C MET A 298 5.88 -7.12 -0.43
N ALA A 299 5.95 -5.97 0.25
CA ALA A 299 7.03 -5.01 0.07
C ALA A 299 8.38 -5.60 0.47
N ASP A 300 8.48 -6.21 1.65
CA ASP A 300 9.71 -6.84 2.15
C ASP A 300 10.22 -7.91 1.20
N LEU A 301 9.36 -8.82 0.75
CA LEU A 301 9.71 -9.87 -0.20
C LEU A 301 10.22 -9.30 -1.53
N ARG A 302 9.59 -8.25 -2.06
CA ARG A 302 10.01 -7.63 -3.33
C ARG A 302 11.33 -6.88 -3.21
N LEU A 303 11.53 -6.16 -2.11
CA LEU A 303 12.79 -5.46 -1.83
C LEU A 303 13.94 -6.45 -1.65
N GLU A 304 13.73 -7.54 -0.91
CA GLU A 304 14.73 -8.59 -0.71
C GLU A 304 15.07 -9.31 -2.02
N GLN A 305 14.06 -9.71 -2.81
CA GLN A 305 14.26 -10.34 -4.12
C GLN A 305 15.10 -9.47 -5.05
N PHE A 306 14.79 -8.17 -5.12
CA PHE A 306 15.57 -7.24 -5.94
C PHE A 306 17.01 -7.12 -5.45
N HIS A 307 17.18 -6.99 -4.13
CA HIS A 307 18.51 -6.91 -3.54
C HIS A 307 19.34 -8.14 -3.91
N GLN A 308 18.84 -9.35 -3.67
CA GLN A 308 19.55 -10.60 -3.96
C GLN A 308 19.84 -10.79 -5.46
N GLN A 309 18.88 -10.49 -6.34
CA GLN A 309 18.99 -10.83 -7.75
C GLN A 309 19.67 -9.77 -8.61
N VAL A 310 19.68 -8.51 -8.16
CA VAL A 310 20.22 -7.38 -8.93
C VAL A 310 21.45 -6.76 -8.24
N ILE A 311 21.44 -6.64 -6.91
CA ILE A 311 22.49 -5.95 -6.16
C ILE A 311 23.57 -6.94 -5.69
N SER A 312 23.18 -8.05 -5.05
CA SER A 312 24.08 -9.02 -4.41
C SER A 312 24.37 -10.27 -5.23
N SER A 313 23.92 -10.37 -6.48
CA SER A 313 24.15 -11.55 -7.33
C SER A 313 25.65 -11.88 -7.40
N GLN A 314 26.03 -12.98 -6.73
CA GLN A 314 27.32 -13.68 -6.75
C GLN A 314 27.12 -15.05 -7.38
#